data_AF-F4RGH8-F1
#
_entry.id   AF-F4RGH8-F1
#
_cell.length_a   1.000
_cell.length_b   1.000
_cell.length_c   1.000
_cell.angle_alpha   90.00
_cell.angle_beta   90.00
_cell.angle_gamma   90.00
#
_symmetry.space_group_name_H-M   'P 1'
#
loop_
_entity.id
_entity.type
_entity.pdbx_description
1 polymer ?
#
loop_
_entity_poly.entity_id
_entity_poly.type
_entity_poly.pdbx_seq_one_letter_code
_entity_poly.pdbx_strand_id
1 'polypeptide(L)'
;MAHIHCLPLEVVYFILFYFVKDFEETWKNSRNSAEQAPVPDHLLLELLNLRLLGKSWALRVLPYAYQNLHFSSALKMNSFVETWNNSATISTMARLSRLSFDQITCPDLDCEFGSDRVNIGLLASYRIDFEKDNFNYKSITLEDIEEIIKFCGQTLAGLKFSFKAGAGFTPNIIELIKEVKGLRVLIIEANPYGVRQNHLKSIRALLNVTAGLELLLLDIGSIGTLDLSEEALPRLKHLSAACDTNDLGAITELCETRGRNISCLEYLTHPDCDRAAKVILALQNSLEVLFIESIPNLVPAEISDWHFPKLKIIRSINSTIESPSLAWLQLGFALTNDNSVEANQALIDRKRLSRTIAKADWDHGIWDLTGVRGIRETDHALCARWYRDLNQE
;
A
#
# COMPACT_ATOMS: atom_id res chain seq x y z
N MET A 1 33.85 2.95 -39.51
CA MET A 1 32.84 2.27 -38.67
C MET A 1 33.23 2.52 -37.23
N ALA A 2 32.54 3.43 -36.54
CA ALA A 2 32.83 3.69 -35.13
C ALA A 2 32.44 2.46 -34.32
N HIS A 3 33.36 1.92 -33.53
CA HIS A 3 33.03 0.93 -32.51
C HIS A 3 32.05 1.59 -31.55
N ILE A 4 30.76 1.23 -31.65
CA ILE A 4 29.79 1.54 -30.60
C ILE A 4 30.28 0.75 -29.39
N HIS A 5 30.95 1.43 -28.47
CA HIS A 5 31.38 0.86 -27.21
C HIS A 5 30.13 0.38 -26.48
N CYS A 6 29.88 -0.93 -26.50
CA CYS A 6 28.85 -1.55 -25.68
C CYS A 6 29.21 -1.29 -24.22
N LEU A 7 28.36 -0.55 -23.52
CA LEU A 7 28.48 -0.39 -22.08
C LEU A 7 28.39 -1.78 -21.41
N PRO A 8 29.23 -2.06 -20.40
CA PRO A 8 29.07 -3.24 -19.56
C PRO A 8 27.67 -3.31 -18.96
N LEU A 9 27.18 -4.53 -18.74
CA LEU A 9 25.82 -4.77 -18.24
C LEU A 9 25.59 -4.13 -16.86
N GLU A 10 26.64 -4.01 -16.07
CA GLU A 10 26.67 -3.40 -14.74
C GLU A 10 26.47 -1.89 -14.85
N VAL A 11 27.09 -1.25 -15.85
CA VAL A 11 26.94 0.19 -16.08
C VAL A 11 25.53 0.50 -16.55
N VAL A 12 24.99 -0.28 -17.49
CA VAL A 12 23.59 -0.16 -17.92
C VAL A 12 22.63 -0.36 -16.75
N TYR A 13 22.91 -1.34 -15.88
CA TYR A 13 22.12 -1.57 -14.67
C TYR A 13 22.10 -0.35 -13.75
N PHE A 14 23.26 0.26 -13.47
CA PHE A 14 23.31 1.46 -12.64
C PHE A 14 22.58 2.64 -13.27
N ILE A 15 22.72 2.84 -14.58
CA ILE A 15 22.00 3.90 -15.30
C ILE A 15 20.48 3.71 -15.14
N LEU A 16 19.96 2.50 -15.39
CA LEU A 16 18.54 2.21 -15.26
C LEU A 16 18.06 2.32 -13.81
N PHE A 17 18.88 1.88 -12.85
CA PHE A 17 18.58 2.00 -11.42
C PHE A 17 18.39 3.46 -11.01
N TYR A 18 19.34 4.34 -11.34
CA TYR A 18 19.22 5.76 -11.00
C TYR A 18 18.11 6.45 -11.80
N PHE A 19 17.96 6.11 -13.07
CA PHE A 19 16.85 6.62 -13.89
C PHE A 19 15.51 6.34 -13.22
N VAL A 20 15.22 5.08 -12.84
CA VAL A 20 13.96 4.72 -12.17
C VAL A 20 13.84 5.37 -10.78
N LYS A 21 14.92 5.39 -10.00
CA LYS A 21 14.93 5.93 -8.65
C LYS A 21 14.59 7.43 -8.63
N ASP A 22 15.16 8.21 -9.53
CA ASP A 22 14.91 9.65 -9.61
C ASP A 22 13.41 9.94 -9.86
N PHE A 23 12.70 9.04 -10.56
CA PHE A 23 11.25 9.14 -10.74
C PHE A 23 10.45 8.71 -9.51
N GLU A 24 10.84 7.62 -8.84
CA GLU A 24 10.18 7.21 -7.59
C GLU A 24 10.22 8.34 -6.55
N GLU A 25 11.34 9.08 -6.48
CA GLU A 25 11.46 10.24 -5.58
C GLU A 25 10.49 11.39 -5.91
N THR A 26 9.99 11.48 -7.15
CA THR A 26 8.95 12.45 -7.54
C THR A 26 7.53 11.94 -7.25
N TRP A 27 7.34 10.62 -7.14
CA TRP A 27 6.05 9.98 -6.83
C TRP A 27 5.84 9.89 -5.31
N LYS A 28 5.76 11.03 -4.63
CA LYS A 28 5.57 11.11 -3.16
C LYS A 28 4.11 11.01 -2.69
N ASN A 29 3.17 10.77 -3.60
CA ASN A 29 1.72 10.77 -3.31
C ASN A 29 1.12 9.36 -3.19
N SER A 30 1.89 8.35 -2.78
CA SER A 30 1.26 7.08 -2.42
C SER A 30 0.52 7.26 -1.08
N ARG A 31 -0.78 6.96 -1.06
CA ARG A 31 -1.59 6.98 0.16
C ARG A 31 -1.09 6.01 1.24
N ASN A 32 -0.26 5.05 0.84
CA ASN A 32 0.29 3.99 1.67
C ASN A 32 1.79 3.86 1.40
N SER A 33 2.59 3.62 2.45
CA SER A 33 4.04 3.43 2.31
C SER A 33 4.44 2.09 1.68
N ALA A 34 3.54 1.11 1.71
CA ALA A 34 3.71 -0.21 1.13
C ALA A 34 3.60 -0.26 -0.40
N GLU A 35 2.90 0.72 -0.96
CA GLU A 35 2.63 0.76 -2.38
C GLU A 35 3.90 1.17 -3.11
N GLN A 36 4.42 0.26 -3.93
CA GLN A 36 5.45 0.64 -4.90
C GLN A 36 4.75 1.41 -6.01
N ALA A 37 5.20 2.65 -6.24
CA ALA A 37 4.75 3.45 -7.36
C ALA A 37 4.88 2.64 -8.65
N PRO A 38 3.79 2.42 -9.40
CA PRO A 38 3.92 1.81 -10.70
C PRO A 38 4.73 2.74 -11.60
N VAL A 39 5.48 2.18 -12.54
CA VAL A 39 6.18 2.99 -13.54
C VAL A 39 5.13 3.73 -14.38
N PRO A 40 5.10 5.08 -14.38
CA PRO A 40 4.19 5.85 -15.21
C PRO A 40 4.29 5.44 -16.69
N ASP A 41 3.16 5.44 -17.41
CA ASP A 41 3.11 4.95 -18.80
C ASP A 41 4.16 5.61 -19.71
N HIS A 42 4.37 6.92 -19.58
CA HIS A 42 5.33 7.66 -20.38
C HIS A 42 6.76 7.19 -20.12
N LEU A 43 7.10 6.87 -18.86
CA LEU A 43 8.41 6.34 -18.48
C LEU A 43 8.56 4.88 -18.88
N LEU A 44 7.50 4.10 -18.82
CA LEU A 44 7.51 2.74 -19.32
C LEU A 44 7.85 2.75 -20.82
N LEU A 45 7.26 3.65 -21.61
CA LEU A 45 7.58 3.82 -23.02
C LEU A 45 9.04 4.26 -23.24
N GLU A 46 9.54 5.22 -22.45
CA GLU A 46 10.95 5.65 -22.52
C GLU A 46 11.90 4.50 -22.19
N LEU A 47 11.66 3.77 -21.09
CA LEU A 47 12.43 2.57 -20.73
C LEU A 47 12.41 1.56 -21.87
N LEU A 48 11.24 1.24 -22.41
CA LEU A 48 11.12 0.31 -23.53
C LEU A 48 11.84 0.81 -24.78
N ASN A 49 11.94 2.12 -25.03
CA ASN A 49 12.73 2.66 -26.14
C ASN A 49 14.24 2.47 -25.93
N LEU A 50 14.73 2.51 -24.68
CA LEU A 50 16.15 2.25 -24.36
C LEU A 50 16.57 0.83 -24.78
N ARG A 51 15.64 -0.12 -24.91
CA ARG A 51 15.95 -1.48 -25.41
C ARG A 51 16.54 -1.46 -26.83
N LEU A 52 16.26 -0.41 -27.60
CA LEU A 52 16.71 -0.26 -28.99
C LEU A 52 18.17 0.20 -29.10
N LEU A 53 18.79 0.63 -27.99
CA LEU A 53 20.19 1.08 -27.97
C LEU A 53 21.20 -0.06 -28.14
N GLY A 54 20.79 -1.30 -27.87
CA GLY A 54 21.63 -2.48 -28.08
C GLY A 54 21.25 -3.67 -27.22
N LYS A 55 21.91 -4.81 -27.44
CA LYS A 55 21.61 -6.07 -26.75
C LYS A 55 21.77 -5.98 -25.22
N SER A 56 22.80 -5.29 -24.73
CA SER A 56 23.02 -5.11 -23.29
C SER A 56 21.88 -4.31 -22.64
N TRP A 57 21.38 -3.29 -23.33
CA TRP A 57 20.23 -2.51 -22.91
C TRP A 57 18.95 -3.34 -22.93
N ALA A 58 18.67 -4.06 -24.02
CA ALA A 58 17.48 -4.90 -24.11
C ALA A 58 17.39 -5.94 -22.96
N LEU A 59 18.51 -6.59 -22.62
CA LEU A 59 18.55 -7.57 -21.54
C LEU A 59 18.29 -6.98 -20.15
N ARG A 60 18.59 -5.69 -19.94
CA ARG A 60 18.40 -5.03 -18.64
C ARG A 60 17.09 -4.28 -18.56
N VAL A 61 16.66 -3.63 -19.63
CA VAL A 61 15.42 -2.87 -19.70
C VAL A 61 14.20 -3.76 -19.43
N LEU A 62 14.12 -4.93 -20.07
CA LEU A 62 12.90 -5.75 -19.99
C LEU A 62 12.56 -6.18 -18.55
N PRO A 63 13.50 -6.74 -17.74
CA PRO A 63 13.21 -7.02 -16.34
C PRO A 63 12.73 -5.81 -15.56
N TYR A 64 13.31 -4.62 -15.76
CA TYR A 64 12.92 -3.39 -15.06
C TYR A 64 11.53 -2.89 -15.49
N ALA A 65 11.30 -2.79 -16.80
CA ALA A 65 10.07 -2.28 -17.39
C ALA A 65 8.85 -3.15 -17.04
N TYR A 66 9.05 -4.47 -16.95
CA TYR A 66 7.98 -5.42 -16.68
C TYR A 66 7.96 -5.92 -15.23
N GLN A 67 8.76 -5.37 -14.31
CA GLN A 67 8.76 -5.82 -12.92
C GLN A 67 7.44 -5.50 -12.19
N ASN A 68 6.97 -4.26 -12.41
CA ASN A 68 5.83 -3.63 -11.77
C ASN A 68 4.93 -3.05 -12.86
N LEU A 69 3.92 -3.81 -13.29
CA LEU A 69 2.97 -3.34 -14.30
C LEU A 69 1.70 -2.81 -13.66
N HIS A 70 1.17 -1.78 -14.30
CA HIS A 70 -0.10 -1.17 -13.94
C HIS A 70 -1.01 -1.11 -15.16
N PHE A 71 -2.22 -1.62 -15.01
CA PHE A 71 -3.24 -1.65 -16.04
C PHE A 71 -4.40 -0.74 -15.65
N SER A 72 -4.48 0.40 -16.32
CA SER A 72 -5.56 1.37 -16.13
C SER A 72 -6.77 1.15 -17.05
N SER A 73 -6.69 0.19 -17.99
CA SER A 73 -7.75 -0.13 -18.93
C SER A 73 -7.57 -1.51 -19.56
N ALA A 74 -8.67 -2.13 -20.00
CA ALA A 74 -8.63 -3.42 -20.68
C ALA A 74 -7.88 -3.36 -22.03
N LEU A 75 -7.84 -2.19 -22.70
CA LEU A 75 -7.11 -2.05 -23.96
C LEU A 75 -5.60 -2.23 -23.78
N LYS A 76 -5.01 -1.60 -22.75
CA LYS A 76 -3.58 -1.79 -22.43
C LYS A 76 -3.28 -3.22 -22.06
N MET A 77 -4.19 -3.82 -21.28
CA MET A 77 -4.07 -5.19 -20.83
C MET A 77 -4.07 -6.17 -22.02
N ASN A 78 -5.03 -6.04 -22.94
CA ASN A 78 -5.11 -6.87 -24.14
C ASN A 78 -3.89 -6.69 -25.05
N SER A 79 -3.41 -5.45 -25.23
CA SER A 79 -2.19 -5.18 -26.00
C SER A 79 -0.95 -5.84 -25.36
N PHE A 80 -0.89 -5.84 -24.03
CA PHE A 80 0.17 -6.53 -23.29
C PHE A 80 0.10 -8.04 -23.49
N VAL A 81 -1.08 -8.64 -23.31
CA VAL A 81 -1.30 -10.09 -23.51
C VAL A 81 -0.94 -10.51 -24.94
N GLU A 82 -1.40 -9.75 -25.94
CA GLU A 82 -1.06 -9.99 -27.35
C GLU A 82 0.46 -9.91 -27.58
N THR A 83 1.11 -8.87 -27.05
CA THR A 83 2.57 -8.70 -27.17
C THR A 83 3.33 -9.83 -26.48
N TRP A 84 2.85 -10.28 -25.32
CA TRP A 84 3.45 -11.36 -24.56
C TRP A 84 3.37 -12.69 -25.31
N ASN A 85 2.19 -13.02 -25.83
CA ASN A 85 1.95 -14.24 -26.60
C ASN A 85 2.76 -14.27 -27.91
N ASN A 86 2.99 -13.11 -28.52
CA ASN A 86 3.71 -12.99 -29.79
C ASN A 86 5.24 -12.81 -29.62
N SER A 87 5.75 -12.62 -28.41
CA SER A 87 7.18 -12.33 -28.17
C SER A 87 7.83 -13.28 -27.17
N ALA A 88 8.56 -14.27 -27.69
CA ALA A 88 9.35 -15.19 -26.88
C ALA A 88 10.40 -14.49 -26.01
N THR A 89 10.88 -13.30 -26.42
CA THR A 89 11.85 -12.54 -25.62
C THR A 89 11.18 -11.91 -24.40
N ILE A 90 9.98 -11.36 -24.58
CA ILE A 90 9.25 -10.76 -23.46
C ILE A 90 8.81 -11.86 -22.49
N SER A 91 8.22 -12.95 -22.99
CA SER A 91 7.75 -14.04 -22.13
C SER A 91 8.84 -14.74 -21.31
N THR A 92 10.09 -14.72 -21.79
CA THR A 92 11.23 -15.32 -21.07
C THR A 92 11.99 -14.33 -20.18
N MET A 93 12.04 -13.05 -20.54
CA MET A 93 12.88 -12.06 -19.86
C MET A 93 12.10 -11.18 -18.87
N ALA A 94 10.80 -10.99 -19.08
CA ALA A 94 9.98 -10.21 -18.17
C ALA A 94 9.80 -10.98 -16.85
N ARG A 95 10.16 -10.31 -15.75
CA ARG A 95 10.03 -10.85 -14.40
C ARG A 95 8.92 -10.12 -13.66
N LEU A 96 7.69 -10.41 -14.06
CA LEU A 96 6.50 -9.84 -13.44
C LEU A 96 6.45 -10.24 -11.97
N SER A 97 6.62 -9.26 -11.09
CA SER A 97 6.60 -9.45 -9.65
C SER A 97 5.44 -8.73 -9.00
N ARG A 98 4.96 -7.64 -9.59
CA ARG A 98 3.82 -6.89 -9.08
C ARG A 98 2.90 -6.47 -10.21
N LEU A 99 1.60 -6.62 -9.96
CA LEU A 99 0.55 -6.19 -10.86
C LEU A 99 -0.44 -5.30 -10.12
N SER A 100 -0.84 -4.22 -10.78
CA SER A 100 -1.89 -3.33 -10.34
C SER A 100 -2.94 -3.20 -11.43
N PHE A 101 -4.20 -3.33 -11.04
CA PHE A 101 -5.34 -3.24 -11.94
C PHE A 101 -6.29 -2.17 -11.40
N ASP A 102 -6.51 -1.14 -12.21
CA ASP A 102 -7.43 -0.07 -11.89
C ASP A 102 -8.73 -0.22 -12.66
N GLN A 103 -9.76 0.46 -12.17
CA GLN A 103 -11.03 0.55 -12.88
C GLN A 103 -11.69 -0.82 -13.08
N ILE A 104 -11.51 -1.73 -12.11
CA ILE A 104 -12.09 -3.08 -12.16
C ILE A 104 -13.60 -3.00 -11.96
N THR A 105 -14.35 -3.70 -12.82
CA THR A 105 -15.79 -3.89 -12.61
C THR A 105 -16.00 -5.03 -11.63
N CYS A 106 -16.72 -4.74 -10.54
CA CYS A 106 -17.15 -5.77 -9.61
C CYS A 106 -18.01 -6.81 -10.33
N PRO A 107 -17.70 -8.11 -10.22
CA PRO A 107 -18.49 -9.17 -10.84
C PRO A 107 -19.95 -9.11 -10.37
N ASP A 108 -20.87 -9.61 -11.20
CA ASP A 108 -22.27 -9.81 -10.81
C ASP A 108 -22.36 -11.06 -9.92
N LEU A 109 -21.87 -10.93 -8.69
CA LEU A 109 -22.12 -11.88 -7.62
C LEU A 109 -23.51 -11.58 -7.06
N ASP A 110 -24.06 -12.46 -6.21
CA ASP A 110 -25.33 -12.25 -5.48
C ASP A 110 -25.21 -11.09 -4.47
N CYS A 111 -24.76 -9.92 -4.92
CA CYS A 111 -24.60 -8.72 -4.14
C CYS A 111 -25.97 -8.13 -3.87
N GLU A 112 -26.26 -7.91 -2.60
CA GLU A 112 -27.41 -7.14 -2.20
C GLU A 112 -27.21 -5.70 -2.71
N PHE A 113 -28.12 -5.21 -3.55
CA PHE A 113 -28.22 -3.78 -3.79
C PHE A 113 -28.65 -3.15 -2.48
N GLY A 114 -27.89 -2.18 -1.98
CA GLY A 114 -28.19 -1.53 -0.70
C GLY A 114 -29.66 -1.08 -0.62
N SER A 115 -30.41 -1.69 0.31
CA SER A 115 -31.84 -1.47 0.51
C SER A 115 -32.15 -0.11 1.15
N ASP A 116 -31.14 0.62 1.63
CA ASP A 116 -31.31 1.98 2.14
C ASP A 116 -31.46 2.97 0.98
N ARG A 117 -32.69 3.00 0.44
CA ARG A 117 -33.27 4.16 -0.26
C ARG A 117 -33.41 5.33 0.71
N VAL A 118 -32.29 5.85 1.24
CA VAL A 118 -32.26 7.21 1.76
C VAL A 118 -32.52 8.12 0.56
N ASN A 119 -33.70 8.74 0.54
CA ASN A 119 -34.15 9.78 -0.39
C ASN A 119 -33.16 10.14 -1.51
N ILE A 120 -33.24 9.39 -2.60
CA ILE A 120 -32.50 9.61 -3.86
C ILE A 120 -32.77 11.02 -4.44
N GLY A 121 -33.76 11.75 -3.91
CA GLY A 121 -34.07 13.13 -4.28
C GLY A 121 -33.02 14.18 -3.88
N LEU A 122 -32.14 13.92 -2.90
CA LEU A 122 -31.13 14.92 -2.44
C LEU A 122 -29.69 14.58 -2.84
N LEU A 123 -29.36 13.32 -3.13
CA LEU A 123 -28.05 12.90 -3.64
C LEU A 123 -27.94 12.93 -5.18
N ALA A 124 -29.06 13.14 -5.88
CA ALA A 124 -29.07 13.31 -7.33
C ALA A 124 -28.34 14.59 -7.81
N SER A 125 -28.07 15.56 -6.93
CA SER A 125 -27.30 16.76 -7.27
C SER A 125 -25.78 16.56 -7.21
N TYR A 126 -25.29 15.54 -6.48
CA TYR A 126 -23.88 15.12 -6.50
C TYR A 126 -23.63 13.95 -7.46
N ARG A 127 -24.67 13.45 -8.15
CA ARG A 127 -24.54 12.67 -9.41
C ARG A 127 -24.08 13.58 -10.55
N ILE A 128 -23.04 14.38 -10.33
CA ILE A 128 -22.34 15.06 -11.41
C ILE A 128 -21.67 13.94 -12.21
N ASP A 129 -22.37 13.47 -13.25
CA ASP A 129 -21.88 13.21 -14.60
C ASP A 129 -20.50 12.52 -14.77
N PHE A 130 -20.03 11.69 -13.83
CA PHE A 130 -18.85 10.81 -14.05
C PHE A 130 -19.08 9.79 -15.17
N GLU A 131 -20.33 9.56 -15.56
CA GLU A 131 -20.69 8.71 -16.69
C GLU A 131 -20.64 9.44 -18.04
N LYS A 132 -20.59 10.78 -18.09
CA LYS A 132 -20.76 11.51 -19.36
C LYS A 132 -19.48 11.91 -20.09
N ASP A 133 -18.33 11.99 -19.40
CA ASP A 133 -17.06 12.40 -20.03
C ASP A 133 -15.98 11.31 -20.06
N ASN A 134 -16.30 10.08 -19.68
CA ASN A 134 -15.32 8.99 -19.77
C ASN A 134 -15.18 8.51 -21.21
N PHE A 135 -14.11 8.97 -21.87
CA PHE A 135 -13.50 8.28 -23.00
C PHE A 135 -13.63 6.76 -22.80
N ASN A 136 -14.07 6.09 -23.86
CA ASN A 136 -14.51 4.70 -23.96
C ASN A 136 -13.41 3.65 -23.62
N TYR A 137 -12.79 3.74 -22.45
CA TYR A 137 -11.90 2.74 -21.91
C TYR A 137 -12.76 1.66 -21.28
N LYS A 138 -12.90 0.53 -21.98
CA LYS A 138 -13.48 -0.70 -21.43
C LYS A 138 -12.86 -0.95 -20.05
N SER A 139 -13.73 -1.09 -19.03
CA SER A 139 -13.31 -1.52 -17.71
C SER A 139 -12.65 -2.87 -17.77
N ILE A 140 -11.71 -3.10 -16.86
CA ILE A 140 -11.07 -4.39 -16.69
C ILE A 140 -12.05 -5.30 -15.96
N THR A 141 -12.31 -6.49 -16.49
CA THR A 141 -13.09 -7.51 -15.78
C THR A 141 -12.18 -8.44 -14.97
N LEU A 142 -12.75 -9.31 -14.15
CA LEU A 142 -11.92 -10.28 -13.44
C LEU A 142 -11.43 -11.39 -14.36
N GLU A 143 -12.21 -11.78 -15.38
CA GLU A 143 -11.82 -12.78 -16.38
C GLU A 143 -10.57 -12.35 -17.15
N ASP A 144 -10.52 -11.06 -17.48
CA ASP A 144 -9.37 -10.36 -18.04
C ASP A 144 -8.11 -10.52 -17.16
N ILE A 145 -8.27 -10.36 -15.84
CA ILE A 145 -7.18 -10.48 -14.86
C ILE A 145 -6.76 -11.95 -14.65
N GLU A 146 -7.72 -12.88 -14.70
CA GLU A 146 -7.46 -14.32 -14.60
C GLU A 146 -6.45 -14.77 -15.67
N GLU A 147 -6.57 -14.24 -16.89
CA GLU A 147 -5.65 -14.55 -17.98
C GLU A 147 -4.20 -14.15 -17.64
N ILE A 148 -4.01 -12.92 -17.12
CA ILE A 148 -2.68 -12.42 -16.75
C ILE A 148 -2.08 -13.20 -15.59
N ILE A 149 -2.85 -13.47 -14.53
CA ILE A 149 -2.36 -14.19 -13.34
C ILE A 149 -1.90 -15.60 -13.74
N LYS A 150 -2.60 -16.29 -14.66
CA LYS A 150 -2.17 -17.60 -15.17
C LYS A 150 -0.77 -17.57 -15.77
N PHE A 151 -0.38 -16.48 -16.43
CA PHE A 151 0.94 -16.37 -17.06
C PHE A 151 2.07 -16.09 -16.07
N CYS A 152 1.81 -15.37 -14.99
CA CYS A 152 2.85 -14.85 -14.09
C CYS A 152 2.73 -15.27 -12.62
N GLY A 153 1.76 -16.13 -12.28
CA GLY A 153 1.49 -16.51 -10.90
C GLY A 153 2.67 -17.12 -10.15
N GLN A 154 3.65 -17.71 -10.83
CA GLN A 154 4.84 -18.28 -10.16
C GLN A 154 5.84 -17.22 -9.71
N THR A 155 5.86 -16.04 -10.32
CA THR A 155 6.81 -14.95 -10.01
C THR A 155 6.18 -13.80 -9.25
N LEU A 156 4.85 -13.82 -9.13
CA LEU A 156 4.05 -12.76 -8.55
C LEU A 156 4.22 -12.69 -7.03
N ALA A 157 4.62 -11.53 -6.54
CA ALA A 157 4.81 -11.21 -5.14
C ALA A 157 3.85 -10.14 -4.62
N GLY A 158 3.27 -9.32 -5.51
CA GLY A 158 2.32 -8.27 -5.15
C GLY A 158 1.15 -8.15 -6.11
N LEU A 159 -0.04 -7.96 -5.54
CA LEU A 159 -1.27 -7.71 -6.29
C LEU A 159 -1.99 -6.49 -5.73
N LYS A 160 -2.43 -5.60 -6.63
CA LYS A 160 -3.34 -4.49 -6.31
C LYS A 160 -4.58 -4.57 -7.18
N PHE A 161 -5.74 -4.59 -6.53
CA PHE A 161 -7.06 -4.55 -7.15
C PHE A 161 -7.78 -3.26 -6.76
N SER A 162 -8.02 -2.38 -7.72
CA SER A 162 -8.73 -1.12 -7.50
C SER A 162 -10.04 -1.10 -8.30
N PHE A 163 -11.14 -1.33 -7.57
CA PHE A 163 -12.49 -1.44 -8.12
C PHE A 163 -13.16 -0.08 -8.30
N LYS A 164 -13.95 0.07 -9.37
CA LYS A 164 -14.74 1.30 -9.64
C LYS A 164 -15.82 1.60 -8.60
N ALA A 165 -16.31 0.54 -7.95
CA ALA A 165 -17.35 0.50 -6.93
C ALA A 165 -17.00 -0.64 -5.95
N GLY A 166 -17.96 -1.23 -5.25
CA GLY A 166 -17.70 -2.31 -4.30
C GLY A 166 -16.80 -3.43 -4.83
N ALA A 167 -16.00 -4.04 -3.96
CA ALA A 167 -15.04 -5.09 -4.26
C ALA A 167 -15.68 -6.49 -4.18
N GLY A 168 -15.21 -7.40 -5.03
CA GLY A 168 -15.60 -8.81 -5.00
C GLY A 168 -14.75 -9.62 -5.95
N PHE A 169 -14.61 -10.91 -5.67
CA PHE A 169 -13.77 -11.84 -6.44
C PHE A 169 -14.56 -13.05 -6.95
N THR A 170 -14.29 -13.49 -8.17
CA THR A 170 -14.80 -14.74 -8.72
C THR A 170 -14.12 -15.94 -8.03
N PRO A 171 -14.77 -17.12 -7.95
CA PRO A 171 -14.13 -18.34 -7.45
C PRO A 171 -12.84 -18.69 -8.19
N ASN A 172 -12.80 -18.44 -9.51
CA ASN A 172 -11.62 -18.70 -10.34
C ASN A 172 -10.41 -17.85 -9.93
N ILE A 173 -10.59 -16.54 -9.70
CA ILE A 173 -9.52 -15.67 -9.20
C ILE A 173 -9.00 -16.17 -7.86
N ILE A 174 -9.89 -16.60 -6.96
CA ILE A 174 -9.52 -17.11 -5.64
C ILE A 174 -8.65 -18.37 -5.77
N GLU A 175 -9.06 -19.33 -6.60
CA GLU A 175 -8.25 -20.54 -6.84
C GLU A 175 -6.92 -20.23 -7.53
N LEU A 176 -6.87 -19.28 -8.47
CA LEU A 176 -5.61 -18.85 -9.07
C LEU A 176 -4.66 -18.23 -8.03
N ILE A 177 -5.17 -17.32 -7.18
CA ILE A 177 -4.36 -16.65 -6.16
C ILE A 177 -3.85 -17.65 -5.11
N LYS A 178 -4.64 -18.65 -4.75
CA LYS A 178 -4.22 -19.76 -3.88
C LYS A 178 -3.01 -20.52 -4.42
N GLU A 179 -2.85 -20.61 -5.74
CA GLU A 179 -1.69 -21.23 -6.38
C GLU A 179 -0.45 -20.33 -6.42
N VAL A 180 -0.60 -19.01 -6.18
CA VAL A 180 0.48 -18.02 -6.13
C VAL A 180 1.21 -18.11 -4.78
N LYS A 181 2.14 -19.07 -4.68
CA LYS A 181 2.92 -19.33 -3.45
C LYS A 181 3.79 -18.15 -3.00
N GLY A 182 4.14 -17.25 -3.93
CA GLY A 182 5.02 -16.11 -3.68
C GLY A 182 4.30 -14.83 -3.25
N LEU A 183 2.97 -14.82 -3.14
CA LEU A 183 2.20 -13.60 -2.86
C LEU A 183 2.45 -13.11 -1.42
N ARG A 184 3.04 -11.92 -1.29
CA ARG A 184 3.37 -11.28 -0.01
C ARG A 184 2.61 -9.98 0.22
N VAL A 185 2.20 -9.31 -0.86
CA VAL A 185 1.51 -8.02 -0.81
C VAL A 185 0.17 -8.11 -1.53
N LEU A 186 -0.90 -7.69 -0.85
CA LEU A 186 -2.24 -7.62 -1.41
C LEU A 186 -2.85 -6.28 -1.02
N ILE A 187 -3.30 -5.54 -2.03
CA ILE A 187 -3.95 -4.26 -1.89
C ILE A 187 -5.32 -4.39 -2.53
N ILE A 188 -6.38 -4.10 -1.76
CA ILE A 188 -7.75 -4.11 -2.24
C ILE A 188 -8.33 -2.73 -1.96
N GLU A 189 -8.70 -2.04 -3.03
CA GLU A 189 -9.30 -0.71 -3.00
C GLU A 189 -10.64 -0.75 -3.73
N ALA A 190 -11.64 -0.06 -3.18
CA ALA A 190 -12.92 0.14 -3.82
C ALA A 190 -13.42 1.54 -3.54
N ASN A 191 -14.13 2.13 -4.49
CA ASN A 191 -14.78 3.41 -4.27
C ASN A 191 -15.94 3.25 -3.28
N PRO A 192 -15.87 3.84 -2.06
CA PRO A 192 -16.90 3.67 -1.04
C PRO A 192 -18.22 4.35 -1.41
N TYR A 193 -18.20 5.26 -2.38
CA TYR A 193 -19.39 5.98 -2.88
C TYR A 193 -20.08 5.27 -4.06
N GLY A 194 -19.63 4.06 -4.42
CA GLY A 194 -20.22 3.26 -5.47
C GLY A 194 -21.61 2.73 -5.13
N VAL A 195 -22.45 2.50 -6.14
CA VAL A 195 -23.81 1.92 -5.96
C VAL A 195 -23.76 0.44 -5.57
N ARG A 196 -22.70 -0.28 -6.00
CA ARG A 196 -22.50 -1.71 -5.69
C ARG A 196 -21.82 -1.86 -4.34
N GLN A 197 -22.37 -2.74 -3.51
CA GLN A 197 -21.77 -3.13 -2.22
C GLN A 197 -20.63 -4.14 -2.41
N ASN A 198 -19.79 -4.25 -1.39
CA ASN A 198 -18.74 -5.26 -1.33
C ASN A 198 -19.33 -6.67 -1.17
N HIS A 199 -18.77 -7.64 -1.89
CA HIS A 199 -19.11 -9.04 -1.73
C HIS A 199 -18.23 -9.69 -0.66
N LEU A 200 -18.62 -9.51 0.61
CA LEU A 200 -17.82 -9.88 1.78
C LEU A 200 -17.40 -11.35 1.81
N LYS A 201 -18.27 -12.25 1.34
CA LYS A 201 -17.97 -13.69 1.29
C LYS A 201 -16.79 -14.01 0.37
N SER A 202 -16.64 -13.31 -0.77
CA SER A 202 -15.52 -13.58 -1.67
C SER A 202 -14.23 -12.89 -1.21
N ILE A 203 -14.33 -11.73 -0.57
CA ILE A 203 -13.17 -11.10 0.09
C ILE A 203 -12.65 -12.00 1.21
N ARG A 204 -13.52 -12.49 2.09
CA ARG A 204 -13.19 -13.48 3.12
C ARG A 204 -12.54 -14.72 2.54
N ALA A 205 -13.13 -15.30 1.50
CA ALA A 205 -12.60 -16.48 0.84
C ALA A 205 -11.20 -16.24 0.25
N LEU A 206 -10.97 -15.06 -0.35
CA LEU A 206 -9.65 -14.65 -0.84
C LEU A 206 -8.63 -14.56 0.31
N LEU A 207 -8.95 -13.85 1.39
CA LEU A 207 -8.03 -13.68 2.51
C LEU A 207 -7.67 -15.03 3.16
N ASN A 208 -8.62 -15.96 3.27
CA ASN A 208 -8.40 -17.30 3.80
C ASN A 208 -7.44 -18.16 2.96
N VAL A 209 -7.29 -17.90 1.66
CA VAL A 209 -6.34 -18.64 0.80
C VAL A 209 -4.96 -17.98 0.67
N THR A 210 -4.78 -16.79 1.27
CA THR A 210 -3.53 -16.00 1.18
C THR A 210 -2.63 -16.15 2.42
N ALA A 211 -2.29 -17.39 2.79
CA ALA A 211 -1.51 -17.65 4.02
C ALA A 211 -0.07 -17.07 3.99
N GLY A 212 0.48 -16.81 2.81
CA GLY A 212 1.81 -16.22 2.62
C GLY A 212 1.87 -14.70 2.81
N LEU A 213 0.72 -14.05 3.00
CA LEU A 213 0.61 -12.60 2.98
C LEU A 213 1.32 -11.94 4.17
N GLU A 214 2.16 -10.96 3.88
CA GLU A 214 2.88 -10.17 4.87
C GLU A 214 2.35 -8.75 4.98
N LEU A 215 1.73 -8.27 3.90
CA LEU A 215 1.19 -6.92 3.78
C LEU A 215 -0.21 -6.96 3.18
N LEU A 216 -1.14 -6.37 3.93
CA LEU A 216 -2.53 -6.22 3.50
C LEU A 216 -2.91 -4.74 3.55
N LEU A 217 -3.40 -4.20 2.43
CA LEU A 217 -4.16 -2.96 2.42
C LEU A 217 -5.63 -3.24 2.13
N LEU A 218 -6.51 -2.69 2.97
CA LEU A 218 -7.97 -2.69 2.77
C LEU A 218 -8.49 -1.25 2.81
N ASP A 219 -8.93 -0.76 1.65
CA ASP A 219 -9.59 0.54 1.48
C ASP A 219 -10.83 0.33 0.61
N ILE A 220 -11.81 -0.42 1.14
CA ILE A 220 -12.99 -0.85 0.39
C ILE A 220 -14.32 -0.33 0.94
N GLY A 221 -14.34 0.25 2.15
CA GLY A 221 -15.51 0.85 2.79
C GLY A 221 -16.65 -0.12 3.07
N SER A 222 -17.12 -0.21 4.30
CA SER A 222 -18.18 -1.16 4.73
C SER A 222 -17.82 -2.65 4.51
N ILE A 223 -16.67 -3.07 5.04
CA ILE A 223 -16.12 -4.44 5.04
C ILE A 223 -17.00 -5.40 5.84
N GLY A 224 -17.70 -4.94 6.88
CA GLY A 224 -18.42 -5.82 7.80
C GLY A 224 -17.52 -6.90 8.44
N THR A 225 -18.07 -7.79 9.27
CA THR A 225 -17.26 -8.82 9.93
C THR A 225 -16.69 -9.83 8.93
N LEU A 226 -15.36 -10.04 8.97
CA LEU A 226 -14.65 -10.90 8.02
C LEU A 226 -14.65 -12.38 8.43
N ASP A 227 -14.95 -12.75 9.68
CA ASP A 227 -14.90 -14.13 10.24
C ASP A 227 -13.85 -15.04 9.56
N LEU A 228 -12.58 -14.65 9.64
CA LEU A 228 -11.49 -15.38 8.98
C LEU A 228 -11.20 -16.71 9.70
N SER A 229 -10.76 -17.73 8.97
CA SER A 229 -10.35 -19.00 9.57
C SER A 229 -9.15 -18.83 10.50
N GLU A 230 -8.96 -19.72 11.48
CA GLU A 230 -7.84 -19.66 12.44
C GLU A 230 -6.46 -19.63 11.75
N GLU A 231 -6.35 -20.27 10.59
CA GLU A 231 -5.12 -20.38 9.80
C GLU A 231 -4.93 -19.23 8.80
N ALA A 232 -5.85 -18.26 8.74
CA ALA A 232 -5.77 -17.15 7.80
C ALA A 232 -4.71 -16.12 8.22
N LEU A 233 -3.97 -15.62 7.23
CA LEU A 233 -3.00 -14.53 7.36
C LEU A 233 -1.93 -14.69 8.48
N PRO A 234 -1.33 -15.89 8.66
CA PRO A 234 -0.42 -16.16 9.77
C PRO A 234 0.88 -15.33 9.70
N ARG A 235 1.24 -14.82 8.52
CA ARG A 235 2.47 -14.06 8.27
C ARG A 235 2.24 -12.55 8.18
N LEU A 236 1.03 -12.07 8.44
CA LEU A 236 0.71 -10.65 8.29
C LEU A 236 1.51 -9.82 9.30
N LYS A 237 2.44 -9.00 8.78
CA LYS A 237 3.30 -8.10 9.54
C LYS A 237 2.84 -6.65 9.44
N HIS A 238 2.24 -6.30 8.30
CA HIS A 238 1.83 -4.95 7.99
C HIS A 238 0.38 -4.89 7.55
N LEU A 239 -0.43 -4.14 8.29
CA LEU A 239 -1.80 -3.81 7.95
C LEU A 239 -1.93 -2.32 7.63
N SER A 240 -2.47 -2.02 6.46
CA SER A 240 -2.96 -0.69 6.10
C SER A 240 -4.48 -0.75 5.98
N ALA A 241 -5.22 0.10 6.68
CA ALA A 241 -6.67 0.07 6.62
C ALA A 241 -7.30 1.46 6.74
N ALA A 242 -8.35 1.71 5.96
CA ALA A 242 -9.27 2.80 6.23
C ALA A 242 -10.03 2.49 7.53
N CYS A 243 -9.88 3.35 8.54
CA CYS A 243 -10.58 3.20 9.82
C CYS A 243 -11.87 4.03 9.85
N ASP A 244 -12.71 3.88 8.82
CA ASP A 244 -14.02 4.52 8.79
C ASP A 244 -15.01 3.86 9.79
N THR A 245 -16.16 4.47 10.02
CA THR A 245 -17.14 3.96 11.00
C THR A 245 -17.69 2.58 10.66
N ASN A 246 -17.70 2.21 9.39
CA ASN A 246 -18.30 0.97 8.89
C ASN A 246 -17.28 -0.18 8.91
N ASP A 247 -15.99 0.14 8.83
CA ASP A 247 -14.87 -0.81 8.78
C ASP A 247 -14.25 -1.07 10.14
N LEU A 248 -14.38 -0.12 11.08
CA LEU A 248 -13.70 -0.15 12.36
C LEU A 248 -13.90 -1.48 13.12
N GLY A 249 -15.13 -2.01 13.14
CA GLY A 249 -15.43 -3.27 13.85
C GLY A 249 -14.66 -4.45 13.26
N ALA A 250 -14.65 -4.56 11.93
CA ALA A 250 -13.96 -5.61 11.20
C ALA A 250 -12.45 -5.54 11.36
N ILE A 251 -11.89 -4.34 11.24
CA ILE A 251 -10.45 -4.10 11.38
C ILE A 251 -10.00 -4.31 12.84
N THR A 252 -10.81 -3.91 13.81
CA THR A 252 -10.55 -4.17 15.24
C THR A 252 -10.53 -5.67 15.51
N GLU A 253 -11.54 -6.42 15.04
CA GLU A 253 -11.58 -7.88 15.20
C GLU A 253 -10.37 -8.56 14.53
N LEU A 254 -9.99 -8.11 13.33
CA LEU A 254 -8.79 -8.62 12.65
C LEU A 254 -7.53 -8.40 13.50
N CYS A 255 -7.39 -7.22 14.10
CA CYS A 255 -6.26 -6.90 14.97
C CYS A 255 -6.30 -7.69 16.29
N GLU A 256 -7.46 -7.87 16.90
CA GLU A 256 -7.60 -8.66 18.13
C GLU A 256 -7.30 -10.16 17.89
N THR A 257 -7.73 -10.69 16.75
CA THR A 257 -7.62 -12.13 16.44
C THR A 257 -6.32 -12.51 15.74
N ARG A 258 -5.70 -11.60 14.98
CA ARG A 258 -4.48 -11.85 14.18
C ARG A 258 -3.33 -10.88 14.47
N GLY A 259 -3.53 -9.88 15.32
CA GLY A 259 -2.57 -8.79 15.55
C GLY A 259 -1.26 -9.17 16.21
N ARG A 260 -1.12 -10.40 16.73
CA ARG A 260 0.13 -10.86 17.38
C ARG A 260 1.37 -10.68 16.50
N ASN A 261 1.22 -10.85 15.19
CA ASN A 261 2.32 -10.73 14.23
C ASN A 261 2.37 -9.38 13.51
N ILE A 262 1.33 -8.54 13.66
CA ILE A 262 1.26 -7.23 13.02
C ILE A 262 2.15 -6.27 13.82
N SER A 263 3.27 -5.87 13.22
CA SER A 263 4.24 -4.93 13.78
C SER A 263 4.16 -3.54 13.15
N CYS A 264 3.49 -3.40 12.00
CA CYS A 264 3.29 -2.13 11.31
C CYS A 264 1.81 -1.88 11.06
N LEU A 265 1.31 -0.72 11.48
CA LEU A 265 -0.04 -0.25 11.20
C LEU A 265 0.02 1.08 10.47
N GLU A 266 -0.64 1.14 9.32
CA GLU A 266 -1.02 2.39 8.66
C GLU A 266 -2.53 2.53 8.76
N TYR A 267 -3.01 3.53 9.48
CA TYR A 267 -4.44 3.82 9.46
C TYR A 267 -4.70 5.10 8.67
N LEU A 268 -5.61 4.98 7.72
CA LEU A 268 -6.09 6.08 6.91
C LEU A 268 -7.32 6.64 7.61
N THR A 269 -7.23 7.85 8.14
CA THR A 269 -8.31 8.49 8.88
C THR A 269 -9.34 9.07 7.93
N HIS A 270 -10.61 8.83 8.24
CA HIS A 270 -11.65 9.74 7.80
C HIS A 270 -11.65 10.97 8.73
N PRO A 271 -11.87 12.20 8.23
CA PRO A 271 -11.88 13.43 9.04
C PRO A 271 -12.75 13.40 10.31
N ASP A 272 -13.67 12.45 10.43
CA ASP A 272 -14.65 12.34 11.50
C ASP A 272 -14.32 11.25 12.56
N CYS A 273 -13.13 10.63 12.53
CA CYS A 273 -12.86 9.41 13.29
C CYS A 273 -11.67 9.46 14.27
N ASP A 274 -11.94 9.88 15.52
CA ASP A 274 -11.10 9.57 16.70
C ASP A 274 -11.06 8.05 17.03
N ARG A 275 -11.83 7.24 16.32
CA ARG A 275 -12.15 5.86 16.70
C ARG A 275 -11.06 4.84 16.37
N ALA A 276 -10.02 5.25 15.63
CA ALA A 276 -8.87 4.39 15.32
C ALA A 276 -8.13 3.90 16.58
N ALA A 277 -8.34 4.55 17.73
CA ALA A 277 -7.78 4.13 19.02
C ALA A 277 -7.99 2.63 19.29
N LYS A 278 -9.17 2.07 19.02
CA LYS A 278 -9.45 0.64 19.28
C LYS A 278 -8.55 -0.30 18.47
N VAL A 279 -8.34 0.03 17.20
CA VAL A 279 -7.47 -0.73 16.29
C VAL A 279 -6.02 -0.65 16.78
N ILE A 280 -5.55 0.55 17.12
CA ILE A 280 -4.19 0.77 17.60
C ILE A 280 -3.97 0.03 18.93
N LEU A 281 -4.93 0.09 19.86
CA LEU A 281 -4.86 -0.60 21.16
C LEU A 281 -4.92 -2.12 21.02
N ALA A 282 -5.65 -2.66 20.05
CA ALA A 282 -5.64 -4.10 19.76
C ALA A 282 -4.24 -4.61 19.39
N LEU A 283 -3.36 -3.73 18.88
CA LEU A 283 -1.98 -4.03 18.51
C LEU A 283 -0.96 -3.57 19.57
N GLN A 284 -1.39 -3.13 20.75
CA GLN A 284 -0.53 -2.51 21.76
C GLN A 284 0.79 -3.27 22.02
N ASN A 285 0.74 -4.61 22.09
CA ASN A 285 1.88 -5.46 22.46
C ASN A 285 2.76 -5.90 21.28
N SER A 286 2.33 -5.68 20.04
CA SER A 286 3.03 -6.11 18.82
C SER A 286 3.52 -4.95 17.97
N LEU A 287 2.89 -3.78 18.07
CA LEU A 287 3.15 -2.63 17.23
C LEU A 287 4.57 -2.06 17.43
N GLU A 288 5.34 -2.02 16.36
CA GLU A 288 6.68 -1.42 16.27
C GLU A 288 6.67 -0.11 15.46
N VAL A 289 5.76 0.00 14.51
CA VAL A 289 5.67 1.11 13.56
C VAL A 289 4.22 1.55 13.44
N LEU A 290 3.97 2.84 13.63
CA LEU A 290 2.64 3.44 13.49
C LEU A 290 2.69 4.61 12.51
N PHE A 291 2.00 4.49 11.37
CA PHE A 291 1.82 5.62 10.47
C PHE A 291 0.41 6.19 10.62
N ILE A 292 0.40 7.52 10.72
CA ILE A 292 -0.76 8.34 11.03
C ILE A 292 -0.90 9.34 9.90
N GLU A 293 -2.12 9.63 9.43
CA GLU A 293 -2.30 10.57 8.34
C GLU A 293 -1.68 11.95 8.64
N SER A 294 -1.96 12.52 9.82
CA SER A 294 -1.40 13.80 10.24
C SER A 294 -1.05 13.79 11.72
N ILE A 295 0.17 14.23 12.05
CA ILE A 295 0.65 14.37 13.43
C ILE A 295 0.86 15.85 13.74
N PRO A 296 0.34 16.37 14.87
CA PRO A 296 -0.38 15.65 15.92
C PRO A 296 -1.89 15.51 15.71
N ASN A 297 -2.42 16.09 14.63
CA ASN A 297 -3.86 16.39 14.50
C ASN A 297 -4.76 15.15 14.53
N LEU A 298 -4.29 14.02 14.03
CA LEU A 298 -5.09 12.79 13.87
C LEU A 298 -4.59 11.65 14.76
N VAL A 299 -3.83 11.98 15.82
CA VAL A 299 -3.49 11.05 16.90
C VAL A 299 -4.70 10.91 17.83
N PRO A 300 -5.29 9.71 18.00
CA PRO A 300 -6.47 9.55 18.84
C PRO A 300 -6.17 9.92 20.30
N ALA A 301 -7.06 10.69 20.91
CA ALA A 301 -6.88 11.12 22.29
C ALA A 301 -6.76 9.93 23.24
N GLU A 302 -7.53 8.87 23.03
CA GLU A 302 -7.58 7.70 23.90
C GLU A 302 -6.25 6.95 23.98
N ILE A 303 -5.38 6.99 22.97
CA ILE A 303 -4.08 6.31 23.01
C ILE A 303 -3.00 7.15 23.70
N SER A 304 -3.29 8.42 23.99
CA SER A 304 -2.34 9.38 24.55
C SER A 304 -1.74 8.93 25.87
N ASP A 305 -2.51 8.24 26.71
CA ASP A 305 -2.07 7.76 28.02
C ASP A 305 -1.60 6.30 28.01
N TRP A 306 -1.61 5.64 26.85
CA TRP A 306 -1.25 4.23 26.72
C TRP A 306 0.20 4.04 26.38
N HIS A 307 0.76 2.94 26.89
CA HIS A 307 2.13 2.55 26.64
C HIS A 307 2.21 1.46 25.56
N PHE A 308 3.12 1.64 24.60
CA PHE A 308 3.37 0.67 23.52
C PHE A 308 4.80 0.13 23.65
N PRO A 309 4.99 -1.05 24.28
CA PRO A 309 6.32 -1.51 24.68
C PRO A 309 7.29 -1.77 23.53
N LYS A 310 6.79 -1.97 22.30
CA LYS A 310 7.61 -2.24 21.12
C LYS A 310 7.66 -1.10 20.11
N LEU A 311 6.91 -0.02 20.33
CA LEU A 311 6.78 1.07 19.36
C LEU A 311 8.10 1.85 19.24
N LYS A 312 8.64 1.88 18.04
CA LYS A 312 9.94 2.51 17.70
C LYS A 312 9.76 3.69 16.77
N ILE A 313 8.82 3.61 15.83
CA ILE A 313 8.66 4.59 14.76
C ILE A 313 7.24 5.12 14.74
N ILE A 314 7.11 6.44 14.66
CA ILE A 314 5.85 7.11 14.33
C ILE A 314 6.11 8.04 13.15
N ARG A 315 5.25 7.96 12.13
CA ARG A 315 5.39 8.78 10.90
C ARG A 315 4.06 9.37 10.49
N SER A 316 4.12 10.61 10.01
CA SER A 316 3.01 11.26 9.32
C SER A 316 2.98 10.81 7.85
N ILE A 317 1.83 10.35 7.36
CA ILE A 317 1.63 9.97 5.94
C ILE A 317 1.50 11.24 5.09
N ASN A 318 0.78 12.25 5.59
CA ASN A 318 0.63 13.56 4.99
C ASN A 318 1.47 14.60 5.75
N SER A 319 2.15 15.49 5.00
CA SER A 319 3.03 16.54 5.54
C SER A 319 2.31 17.88 5.76
N THR A 320 1.00 17.95 5.51
CA THR A 320 0.19 19.16 5.78
C THR A 320 0.01 19.37 7.29
N ILE A 321 1.06 19.91 7.91
CA ILE A 321 1.04 20.30 9.32
C ILE A 321 0.35 21.67 9.41
N GLU A 322 -0.92 21.68 9.81
CA GLU A 322 -1.63 22.94 10.09
C GLU A 322 -1.11 23.62 11.39
N SER A 323 -0.50 22.85 12.31
CA SER A 323 0.05 23.34 13.57
C SER A 323 1.27 22.53 14.02
N PRO A 324 2.51 23.08 13.94
CA PRO A 324 3.75 22.35 14.20
C PRO A 324 4.08 22.18 15.70
N SER A 325 3.06 21.96 16.54
CA SER A 325 3.29 21.74 17.98
C SER A 325 4.00 20.42 18.23
N LEU A 326 5.09 20.44 19.00
CA LEU A 326 5.81 19.24 19.47
C LEU A 326 5.31 18.74 20.83
N ALA A 327 4.17 19.26 21.33
CA ALA A 327 3.59 18.83 22.60
C ALA A 327 3.24 17.34 22.60
N TRP A 328 2.92 16.77 21.43
CA TRP A 328 2.56 15.35 21.29
C TRP A 328 3.71 14.39 21.63
N LEU A 329 4.97 14.83 21.58
CA LEU A 329 6.12 14.02 22.03
C LEU A 329 6.12 13.76 23.55
N GLN A 330 5.23 14.43 24.29
CA GLN A 330 5.06 14.24 25.74
C GLN A 330 3.97 13.22 26.09
N LEU A 331 3.26 12.68 25.09
CA LEU A 331 2.20 11.69 25.30
C LEU A 331 2.79 10.33 25.69
N GLY A 332 2.05 9.56 26.48
CA GLY A 332 2.45 8.27 27.06
C GLY A 332 2.97 7.26 26.04
N PHE A 333 2.40 7.22 24.83
CA PHE A 333 2.88 6.30 23.78
C PHE A 333 4.26 6.69 23.23
N ALA A 334 4.67 7.96 23.35
CA ALA A 334 5.98 8.46 22.95
C ALA A 334 7.03 8.34 24.06
N LEU A 335 6.62 8.00 25.28
CA LEU A 335 7.50 7.82 26.44
C LEU A 335 7.98 6.36 26.51
N THR A 336 9.26 6.15 26.20
CA THR A 336 9.93 4.84 26.37
C THR A 336 10.28 4.64 27.84
N ASN A 337 9.81 3.54 28.44
CA ASN A 337 10.20 3.10 29.79
C ASN A 337 11.62 2.55 29.75
N ASP A 338 12.61 3.43 29.79
CA ASP A 338 13.80 3.07 30.55
C ASP A 338 13.64 3.72 31.92
N ASN A 339 13.65 2.94 33.01
CA ASN A 339 13.75 3.49 34.36
C ASN A 339 15.22 3.77 34.74
N SER A 340 16.09 3.86 33.73
CA SER A 340 17.49 4.21 33.90
C SER A 340 17.63 5.74 34.04
N VAL A 341 18.71 6.17 34.69
CA VAL A 341 19.11 7.58 34.76
C VAL A 341 19.22 8.22 33.37
N GLU A 342 19.47 7.41 32.32
CA GLU A 342 19.56 7.82 30.92
C GLU A 342 18.20 8.19 30.29
N ALA A 343 17.07 7.59 30.72
CA ALA A 343 15.76 7.97 30.20
C ALA A 343 15.26 9.31 30.73
N ASN A 344 15.58 9.64 31.99
CA ASN A 344 15.33 10.98 32.52
C ASN A 344 16.15 12.02 31.77
N GLN A 345 17.37 11.68 31.35
CA GLN A 345 18.21 12.52 30.49
C GLN A 345 17.63 12.61 29.06
N ALA A 346 17.15 11.51 28.48
CA ALA A 346 16.49 11.49 27.17
C ALA A 346 15.17 12.28 27.16
N LEU A 347 14.40 12.27 28.26
CA LEU A 347 13.20 13.09 28.44
C LEU A 347 13.55 14.59 28.52
N ILE A 348 14.64 14.93 29.21
CA ILE A 348 15.18 16.30 29.27
C ILE A 348 15.69 16.73 27.90
N ASP A 349 16.40 15.86 27.19
CA ASP A 349 16.93 16.14 25.86
C ASP A 349 15.83 16.23 24.80
N ARG A 350 14.74 15.46 24.90
CA ARG A 350 13.52 15.63 24.08
C ARG A 350 12.80 16.93 24.39
N LYS A 351 12.68 17.33 25.66
CA LYS A 351 12.17 18.66 26.05
C LYS A 351 13.06 19.81 25.55
N ARG A 352 14.35 19.57 25.33
CA ARG A 352 15.27 20.52 24.67
C ARG A 352 15.18 20.47 23.15
N LEU A 353 15.01 19.29 22.56
CA LEU A 353 14.83 19.08 21.13
C LEU A 353 13.55 19.77 20.64
N SER A 354 12.46 19.66 21.41
CA SER A 354 11.19 20.34 21.09
C SER A 354 11.30 21.86 21.07
N ARG A 355 12.22 22.42 21.86
CA ARG A 355 12.54 23.87 21.85
C ARG A 355 13.49 24.26 20.72
N THR A 356 14.28 23.33 20.18
CA THR A 356 15.32 23.60 19.18
C THR A 356 14.84 23.37 17.75
N ILE A 357 13.99 22.35 17.52
CA ILE A 357 13.41 22.02 16.20
C ILE A 357 12.36 23.05 15.76
N ALA A 358 11.79 23.84 16.68
CA ALA A 358 10.94 25.00 16.37
C ALA A 358 11.61 26.07 15.45
N LYS A 359 12.86 25.85 15.02
CA LYS A 359 13.65 26.70 14.11
C LYS A 359 14.06 26.03 12.79
N ALA A 360 13.71 24.78 12.50
CA ALA A 360 14.14 24.04 11.30
C ALA A 360 12.97 23.72 10.34
N ASP A 361 13.26 23.69 9.03
CA ASP A 361 12.33 23.28 7.95
C ASP A 361 11.75 21.87 8.18
N TRP A 362 10.45 21.74 7.92
CA TRP A 362 9.56 20.66 8.38
C TRP A 362 9.18 19.63 7.31
N ASP A 363 10.08 19.32 6.37
CA ASP A 363 9.64 18.64 5.14
C ASP A 363 9.45 17.11 5.22
N HIS A 364 9.74 16.44 6.34
CA HIS A 364 10.01 14.98 6.30
C HIS A 364 9.32 14.05 7.33
N GLY A 365 8.49 14.54 8.26
CA GLY A 365 7.44 13.76 8.95
C GLY A 365 7.76 12.44 9.71
N ILE A 366 9.02 11.98 9.83
CA ILE A 366 9.42 10.70 10.45
C ILE A 366 10.11 10.94 11.81
N TRP A 367 9.70 10.17 12.84
CA TRP A 367 10.27 10.26 14.19
C TRP A 367 10.71 8.90 14.73
N ASP A 368 12.00 8.78 15.07
CA ASP A 368 12.58 7.63 15.77
C ASP A 368 12.51 7.84 17.29
N LEU A 369 11.82 6.91 17.98
CA LEU A 369 11.60 6.94 19.42
C LEU A 369 12.71 6.21 20.21
N THR A 370 13.71 5.63 19.55
CA THR A 370 14.75 4.81 20.21
C THR A 370 16.01 5.57 20.61
N GLY A 371 16.20 6.82 20.15
CA GLY A 371 17.35 7.64 20.53
C GLY A 371 17.49 8.90 19.67
N VAL A 372 18.04 9.98 20.24
CA VAL A 372 18.06 11.34 19.66
C VAL A 372 18.91 11.42 18.38
N ARG A 373 18.30 11.17 17.21
CA ARG A 373 18.71 11.79 15.93
C ARG A 373 17.46 12.04 15.09
N GLY A 374 17.21 13.31 14.76
CA GLY A 374 16.39 13.63 13.60
C GLY A 374 17.14 13.13 12.37
N ILE A 375 16.60 12.11 11.71
CA ILE A 375 17.30 11.45 10.62
C ILE A 375 17.11 12.29 9.35
N ARG A 376 18.22 12.69 8.73
CA ARG A 376 18.28 13.40 7.43
C ARG A 376 18.40 12.43 6.24
N GLU A 377 18.05 11.15 6.40
CA GLU A 377 17.93 10.23 5.27
C GLU A 377 16.55 10.39 4.65
N THR A 378 16.47 10.36 3.31
CA THR A 378 15.20 10.54 2.60
C THR A 378 14.18 9.47 3.01
N ASP A 379 12.92 9.89 3.11
CA ASP A 379 11.78 9.19 3.74
C ASP A 379 11.57 7.73 3.32
N HIS A 380 11.99 7.37 2.09
CA HIS A 380 11.88 6.02 1.54
C HIS A 380 13.12 5.16 1.76
N ALA A 381 14.31 5.74 1.94
CA ALA A 381 15.53 4.96 2.11
C ALA A 381 15.52 4.18 3.44
N LEU A 382 14.99 4.77 4.51
CA LEU A 382 14.82 4.13 5.82
C LEU A 382 13.73 3.08 5.80
N CYS A 383 12.54 3.39 5.28
CA CYS A 383 11.46 2.41 5.16
C CYS A 383 11.84 1.26 4.21
N ALA A 384 12.42 1.53 3.04
CA ALA A 384 12.85 0.49 2.10
C ALA A 384 14.09 -0.28 2.57
N ARG A 385 14.94 0.30 3.43
CA ARG A 385 16.02 -0.43 4.11
C ARG A 385 15.44 -1.32 5.20
N TRP A 386 14.52 -0.82 6.01
CA TRP A 386 13.86 -1.60 7.06
C TRP A 386 12.98 -2.71 6.49
N TYR A 387 12.22 -2.45 5.41
CA TYR A 387 11.52 -3.49 4.64
C TYR A 387 12.49 -4.49 3.99
N ARG A 388 13.70 -4.08 3.60
CA ARG A 388 14.72 -5.03 3.13
C ARG A 388 15.24 -5.88 4.28
N ASP A 389 15.50 -5.28 5.44
CA ASP A 389 16.05 -5.95 6.62
C ASP A 389 15.01 -6.92 7.23
N LEU A 390 13.72 -6.57 7.26
CA LEU A 390 12.60 -7.45 7.64
C LEU A 390 12.37 -8.65 6.70
N ASN A 391 12.91 -8.57 5.49
CA ASN A 391 12.73 -9.53 4.40
C ASN A 391 14.00 -10.35 4.11
N GLN A 392 15.07 -10.16 4.88
CA GLN A 392 16.35 -10.86 4.76
C GLN A 392 16.59 -11.92 5.85
N GLU A 393 15.62 -12.14 6.74
CA GLU A 393 15.50 -13.36 7.56
C GLU A 393 14.49 -14.33 6.95
#